data_AF-A0A1F4LI17-F1
#
_entry.id   AF-A0A1F4LI17-F1
#
_cell.length_a   1.000
_cell.length_b   1.000
_cell.length_c   1.000
_cell.angle_alpha   90.00
_cell.angle_beta   90.00
_cell.angle_gamma   90.00
#
_symmetry.space_group_name_H-M   'P 1'
#
loop_
_entity.id
_entity.type
_entity.pdbx_description
1 polymer ?
#
loop_
_entity_poly.entity_id
_entity_poly.type
_entity_poly.pdbx_seq_one_letter_code
_entity_poly.pdbx_strand_id
1 'polypeptide(L)'
;MGLAALAAFGSLGALAGCGERAGEAQSLAPVEIDRSTSCELDGMLLSDYPGPKAQVHYAAQDKPSFFCDTVELFSTLLAGEQVRAARAIYVQDMGKADWDAPQGHWIDAKTAFFVLGSKRHGSMGPTIGSFAQEADATKFAAEHGGKVLRFGDIKADMVDLSGGALHDTRM
;
A
#
# COMPACT_ATOMS: atom_id res chain seq x y z
N MET A 1 -65.74 -3.53 50.56
CA MET A 1 -64.68 -2.88 49.77
C MET A 1 -64.02 -3.95 48.91
N GLY A 2 -64.13 -3.86 47.59
CA GLY A 2 -63.58 -4.86 46.66
C GLY A 2 -63.91 -4.53 45.20
N LEU A 3 -63.48 -3.35 44.74
CA LEU A 3 -63.35 -3.00 43.31
C LEU A 3 -62.31 -3.94 42.65
N ALA A 4 -62.22 -4.20 41.36
CA ALA A 4 -63.02 -3.98 40.16
C ALA A 4 -62.25 -4.73 39.03
N ALA A 5 -62.96 -5.03 37.95
CA ALA A 5 -62.50 -5.83 36.82
C ALA A 5 -61.63 -5.05 35.80
N LEU A 6 -61.00 -5.84 34.90
CA LEU A 6 -60.65 -5.57 33.49
C LEU A 6 -59.58 -4.50 33.17
N ALA A 7 -58.48 -4.93 32.53
CA ALA A 7 -58.28 -4.77 31.08
C ALA A 7 -56.84 -5.14 30.68
N ALA A 8 -56.72 -5.96 29.65
CA ALA A 8 -55.48 -6.28 28.98
C ALA A 8 -54.93 -5.05 28.25
N PHE A 9 -53.61 -4.83 28.32
CA PHE A 9 -52.89 -4.00 27.36
C PHE A 9 -51.62 -4.73 26.96
N GLY A 10 -51.64 -5.30 25.75
CA GLY A 10 -50.47 -5.84 25.08
C GLY A 10 -49.58 -4.70 24.62
N SER A 11 -48.34 -4.69 25.08
CA SER A 11 -47.27 -3.85 24.55
C SER A 11 -46.43 -4.67 23.57
N LEU A 12 -46.86 -4.68 22.30
CA LEU A 12 -45.95 -4.95 21.18
C LEU A 12 -44.95 -3.78 21.11
N GLY A 13 -43.82 -3.93 21.80
CA GLY A 13 -42.66 -3.08 21.58
C GLY A 13 -42.11 -3.35 20.18
N ALA A 14 -42.27 -2.37 19.30
CA ALA A 14 -41.75 -2.38 17.95
C ALA A 14 -40.26 -2.78 17.94
N LEU A 15 -39.94 -3.79 17.13
CA LEU A 15 -38.59 -3.97 16.61
C LEU A 15 -38.25 -2.73 15.78
N ALA A 16 -37.67 -1.73 16.42
CA ALA A 16 -36.96 -0.67 15.72
C ALA A 16 -35.80 -1.35 15.00
N GLY A 17 -36.01 -1.64 13.72
CA GLY A 17 -34.92 -1.93 12.80
C GLY A 17 -33.97 -0.73 12.85
N CYS A 18 -32.85 -0.91 13.54
CA CYS A 18 -31.70 -0.02 13.38
C CYS A 18 -31.34 -0.08 11.91
N GLY A 19 -31.73 0.97 11.19
CA GLY A 19 -31.55 1.11 9.77
C GLY A 19 -30.11 0.87 9.36
N GLU A 20 -29.96 0.45 8.10
CA GLU A 20 -28.71 0.46 7.37
C GLU A 20 -27.78 1.56 7.88
N ARG A 21 -26.62 1.15 8.42
CA ARG A 21 -25.45 2.02 8.40
C ARG A 21 -25.21 2.35 6.94
N ALA A 22 -25.78 3.46 6.48
CA ALA A 22 -25.35 4.14 5.27
C ALA A 22 -23.83 4.29 5.41
N GLY A 23 -23.11 3.57 4.54
CA GLY A 23 -21.68 3.32 4.68
C GLY A 23 -20.92 4.62 4.88
N GLU A 24 -20.17 4.70 5.98
CA GLU A 24 -19.06 5.63 6.07
C GLU A 24 -18.18 5.39 4.84
N ALA A 25 -18.09 6.40 3.98
CA ALA A 25 -17.21 6.33 2.82
C ALA A 25 -15.79 6.08 3.32
N GLN A 26 -15.25 4.88 3.06
CA GLN A 26 -13.87 4.54 3.41
C GLN A 26 -12.92 5.61 2.84
N SER A 27 -12.14 6.24 3.73
CA SER A 27 -11.11 7.21 3.33
C SER A 27 -10.07 6.51 2.48
N LEU A 28 -9.81 7.04 1.28
CA LEU A 28 -8.73 6.58 0.41
C LEU A 28 -7.45 7.41 0.61
N ALA A 29 -7.40 8.29 1.61
CA ALA A 29 -6.19 9.06 1.90
C ALA A 29 -5.05 8.11 2.34
N PRO A 30 -3.78 8.46 2.03
CA PRO A 30 -2.66 7.68 2.51
C PRO A 30 -2.61 7.70 4.04
N VAL A 31 -2.25 6.56 4.62
CA VAL A 31 -2.08 6.37 6.07
C VAL A 31 -0.59 6.40 6.39
N GLU A 32 -0.20 7.11 7.45
CA GLU A 32 1.19 7.14 7.88
C GLU A 32 1.60 5.82 8.53
N ILE A 33 2.87 5.43 8.38
CA ILE A 33 3.42 4.25 9.04
C ILE A 33 3.77 4.54 10.50
N ASP A 34 3.76 3.49 11.31
CA ASP A 34 4.30 3.49 12.66
C ASP A 34 5.26 2.31 12.87
N ARG A 35 5.82 2.20 14.09
CA ARG A 35 6.77 1.14 14.47
C ARG A 35 6.18 -0.28 14.44
N SER A 36 4.86 -0.40 14.32
CA SER A 36 4.16 -1.69 14.24
C SER A 36 3.66 -2.01 12.82
N THR A 37 3.88 -1.12 11.86
CA THR A 37 3.41 -1.31 10.50
C THR A 37 4.26 -2.35 9.78
N SER A 38 3.64 -3.48 9.43
CA SER A 38 4.28 -4.62 8.78
C SER A 38 3.94 -4.68 7.28
N CYS A 39 4.87 -5.21 6.50
CA CYS A 39 4.65 -5.50 5.09
C CYS A 39 3.66 -6.66 4.91
N GLU A 40 2.80 -6.53 3.91
CA GLU A 40 1.81 -7.54 3.52
C GLU A 40 2.45 -8.86 3.06
N LEU A 41 3.61 -8.80 2.38
CA LEU A 41 4.22 -9.98 1.77
C LEU A 41 5.07 -10.81 2.73
N ASP A 42 5.91 -10.16 3.53
CA ASP A 42 6.93 -10.82 4.36
C ASP A 42 6.78 -10.59 5.87
N GLY A 43 5.89 -9.68 6.30
CA GLY A 43 5.68 -9.31 7.70
C GLY A 43 6.77 -8.43 8.31
N MET A 44 7.76 -7.97 7.54
CA MET A 44 8.85 -7.11 8.01
C MET A 44 8.32 -5.72 8.39
N LEU A 45 8.91 -5.12 9.43
CA LEU A 45 8.50 -3.80 9.92
C LEU A 45 9.02 -2.70 9.00
N LEU A 46 8.12 -1.90 8.44
CA LEU A 46 8.48 -0.89 7.44
C LEU A 46 9.49 0.14 7.95
N SER A 47 9.43 0.48 9.24
CA SER A 47 10.30 1.50 9.84
C SER A 47 11.77 1.10 9.93
N ASP A 48 12.10 -0.17 9.67
CA ASP A 48 13.42 -0.73 9.92
C ASP A 48 14.27 -0.77 8.63
N TYR A 49 13.70 -0.38 7.49
CA TYR A 49 14.31 -0.54 6.18
C TYR A 49 14.36 0.76 5.37
N PRO A 50 15.44 0.98 4.60
CA PRO A 50 15.57 2.13 3.71
C PRO A 50 14.66 2.01 2.48
N GLY A 51 14.62 3.07 1.68
CA GLY A 51 13.96 3.12 0.38
C GLY A 51 12.44 3.33 0.45
N PRO A 52 11.81 3.69 -0.68
CA PRO A 52 10.41 4.09 -0.69
C PRO A 52 9.49 2.98 -0.19
N LYS A 53 8.57 3.35 0.70
CA LYS A 53 7.46 2.49 1.11
C LYS A 53 6.26 2.70 0.20
N ALA A 54 5.37 1.71 0.19
CA ALA A 54 4.15 1.76 -0.59
C ALA A 54 2.94 1.30 0.22
N GLN A 55 1.76 1.75 -0.21
CA GLN A 55 0.49 1.32 0.35
C GLN A 55 -0.59 1.24 -0.73
N VAL A 56 -1.45 0.23 -0.62
CA VAL A 56 -2.57 0.00 -1.55
C VAL A 56 -3.87 -0.09 -0.77
N HIS A 57 -4.85 0.72 -1.19
CA HIS A 57 -6.22 0.63 -0.70
C HIS A 57 -7.02 -0.28 -1.62
N TYR A 58 -7.37 -1.48 -1.17
CA TYR A 58 -8.15 -2.45 -1.95
C TYR A 58 -9.67 -2.26 -1.76
N ALA A 59 -10.47 -2.66 -2.76
CA ALA A 59 -11.91 -2.41 -2.77
C ALA A 59 -12.73 -3.06 -1.64
N ALA A 60 -12.21 -4.10 -1.00
CA ALA A 60 -12.88 -4.85 0.05
C ALA A 60 -12.12 -4.82 1.40
N GLN A 61 -11.32 -3.77 1.64
CA GLN A 61 -10.48 -3.65 2.82
C GLN A 61 -10.58 -2.25 3.43
N ASP A 62 -10.77 -2.17 4.75
CA ASP A 62 -10.90 -0.88 5.46
C ASP A 62 -9.57 -0.14 5.63
N LYS A 63 -8.47 -0.89 5.71
CA LYS A 63 -7.11 -0.38 5.91
C LYS A 63 -6.26 -0.68 4.68
N PRO A 64 -5.27 0.16 4.36
CA PRO A 64 -4.35 -0.17 3.29
C PRO A 64 -3.50 -1.39 3.64
N SER A 65 -3.10 -2.14 2.61
CA SER A 65 -1.98 -3.07 2.68
C SER A 65 -0.69 -2.30 2.43
N PHE A 66 0.32 -2.53 3.25
CA PHE A 66 1.62 -1.87 3.16
C PHE A 66 2.66 -2.79 2.52
N PHE A 67 3.63 -2.19 1.82
CA PHE A 67 4.75 -2.89 1.19
C PHE A 67 6.06 -2.22 1.62
N CYS A 68 7.05 -3.02 2.00
CA CYS A 68 8.33 -2.50 2.49
C CYS A 68 9.25 -2.04 1.35
N ASP A 69 8.96 -2.46 0.12
CA ASP A 69 9.66 -2.09 -1.10
C ASP A 69 8.66 -1.83 -2.26
N THR A 70 9.02 -0.93 -3.17
CA THR A 70 8.27 -0.68 -4.41
C THR A 70 8.38 -1.85 -5.39
N VAL A 71 9.43 -2.68 -5.33
CA VAL A 71 9.50 -3.92 -6.12
C VAL A 71 8.35 -4.86 -5.74
N GLU A 72 8.11 -5.04 -4.44
CA GLU A 72 6.99 -5.86 -3.93
C GLU A 72 5.62 -5.31 -4.32
N LEU A 73 5.46 -3.98 -4.26
CA LEU A 73 4.26 -3.31 -4.75
C LEU A 73 3.99 -3.71 -6.20
N PHE A 74 4.96 -3.49 -7.09
CA PHE A 74 4.77 -3.75 -8.53
C PHE A 74 4.62 -5.24 -8.81
N SER A 75 5.36 -6.11 -8.12
CA SER A 75 5.22 -7.56 -8.22
C SER A 75 3.78 -7.99 -7.92
N THR A 76 3.19 -7.43 -6.85
CA THR A 76 1.80 -7.69 -6.45
C THR A 76 0.79 -7.14 -7.46
N LEU A 77 1.02 -5.95 -7.99
CA LEU A 77 0.13 -5.31 -8.97
C LEU A 77 0.20 -5.94 -10.38
N LEU A 78 1.26 -6.70 -10.65
CA LEU A 78 1.51 -7.33 -11.95
C LEU A 78 1.39 -8.87 -11.91
N ALA A 79 0.88 -9.43 -10.82
CA ALA A 79 0.69 -10.88 -10.59
C ALA A 79 -0.45 -11.53 -11.42
N GLY A 80 -0.79 -10.95 -12.57
CA GLY A 80 -1.79 -11.51 -13.50
C GLY A 80 -3.19 -11.63 -12.89
N GLU A 81 -3.76 -12.84 -12.95
CA GLU A 81 -5.13 -13.11 -12.50
C GLU A 81 -5.34 -12.93 -10.98
N GLN A 82 -4.26 -12.91 -10.20
CA GLN A 82 -4.32 -12.77 -8.73
C GLN A 82 -4.42 -11.31 -8.27
N VAL A 83 -4.38 -10.35 -9.19
CA VAL A 83 -4.38 -8.92 -8.86
C VAL A 83 -5.72 -8.50 -8.26
N ARG A 84 -5.68 -8.05 -7.00
CA ARG A 84 -6.83 -7.46 -6.30
C ARG A 84 -7.15 -6.07 -6.86
N ALA A 85 -8.44 -5.71 -6.86
CA ALA A 85 -8.88 -4.40 -7.31
C ALA A 85 -8.40 -3.27 -6.36
N ALA A 86 -7.40 -2.51 -6.80
CA ALA A 86 -6.87 -1.34 -6.08
C ALA A 86 -7.69 -0.07 -6.37
N ARG A 87 -8.16 0.60 -5.31
CA ARG A 87 -8.86 1.89 -5.37
C ARG A 87 -7.90 3.07 -5.34
N ALA A 88 -6.82 2.96 -4.57
CA ALA A 88 -5.74 3.96 -4.52
C ALA A 88 -4.40 3.27 -4.27
N ILE A 89 -3.32 3.84 -4.80
CA ILE A 89 -1.96 3.33 -4.69
C ILE A 89 -1.06 4.51 -4.37
N TYR A 90 -0.33 4.44 -3.26
CA TYR A 90 0.59 5.48 -2.84
C TYR A 90 1.99 4.94 -2.67
N VAL A 91 2.97 5.79 -2.98
CA VAL A 91 4.39 5.58 -2.75
C VAL A 91 4.97 6.82 -2.08
N GLN A 92 6.11 6.69 -1.40
CA GLN A 92 6.80 7.84 -0.82
C GLN A 92 7.63 8.59 -1.87
N ASP A 93 7.59 9.92 -1.85
CA ASP A 93 8.39 10.78 -2.71
C ASP A 93 9.84 10.88 -2.18
N MET A 94 10.75 10.15 -2.81
CA MET A 94 12.16 10.10 -2.46
C MET A 94 12.95 11.34 -2.90
N GLY A 95 12.31 12.29 -3.59
CA GLY A 95 12.84 13.64 -3.76
C GLY A 95 12.75 14.48 -2.48
N LYS A 96 11.95 14.05 -1.49
CA LYS A 96 11.69 14.77 -0.24
C LYS A 96 11.95 13.95 1.01
N ALA A 97 11.58 12.67 1.00
CA ALA A 97 11.81 11.76 2.12
C ALA A 97 13.30 11.41 2.27
N ASP A 98 13.74 11.18 3.50
CA ASP A 98 15.04 10.59 3.78
C ASP A 98 15.04 9.14 3.29
N TRP A 99 16.00 8.77 2.45
CA TRP A 99 16.08 7.41 1.95
C TRP A 99 16.41 6.37 3.01
N ASP A 100 17.23 6.71 4.00
CA ASP A 100 17.67 5.73 5.00
C ASP A 100 16.65 5.58 6.14
N ALA A 101 15.75 6.55 6.31
CA ALA A 101 14.66 6.51 7.30
C ALA A 101 13.38 7.20 6.78
N PRO A 102 12.73 6.63 5.74
CA PRO A 102 11.70 7.32 4.98
C PRO A 102 10.38 7.41 5.74
N GLN A 103 9.82 8.62 5.81
CA GLN A 103 8.60 8.96 6.55
C GLN A 103 7.77 9.96 5.74
N GLY A 104 6.44 9.85 5.77
CA GLY A 104 5.55 10.79 5.08
C GLY A 104 5.73 10.85 3.57
N HIS A 105 5.41 12.02 3.00
CA HIS A 105 5.58 12.33 1.58
C HIS A 105 4.88 11.37 0.61
N TRP A 106 3.69 10.90 0.98
CA TRP A 106 2.87 10.03 0.14
C TRP A 106 2.35 10.74 -1.11
N ILE A 107 2.55 10.11 -2.27
CA ILE A 107 2.10 10.58 -3.59
C ILE A 107 1.36 9.48 -4.34
N ASP A 108 0.46 9.86 -5.25
CA ASP A 108 -0.24 8.90 -6.12
C ASP A 108 0.76 8.22 -7.07
N ALA A 109 0.91 6.91 -6.90
CA ALA A 109 1.85 6.10 -7.67
C ALA A 109 1.58 6.14 -9.18
N LYS A 110 0.32 6.30 -9.61
CA LYS A 110 -0.04 6.32 -11.04
C LYS A 110 0.51 7.55 -11.76
N THR A 111 0.77 8.62 -11.02
CA THR A 111 1.31 9.88 -11.55
C THR A 111 2.82 10.04 -11.33
N ALA A 112 3.40 9.20 -10.48
CA ALA A 112 4.80 9.26 -10.08
C ALA A 112 5.76 8.82 -11.20
N PHE A 113 7.03 9.12 -10.95
CA PHE A 113 8.18 8.69 -11.74
C PHE A 113 8.99 7.68 -10.94
N PHE A 114 9.51 6.68 -11.64
CA PHE A 114 10.19 5.55 -11.03
C PHE A 114 11.59 5.40 -11.60
N VAL A 115 12.60 5.17 -10.75
CA VAL A 115 13.97 4.89 -11.19
C VAL A 115 14.33 3.45 -10.89
N LEU A 116 14.36 2.63 -11.95
CA LEU A 116 14.72 1.21 -11.89
C LEU A 116 16.22 1.03 -12.14
N GLY A 117 16.86 0.13 -11.40
CA GLY A 117 18.26 -0.26 -11.64
C GLY A 117 19.30 0.74 -11.12
N SER A 118 18.92 1.55 -10.12
CA SER A 118 19.88 2.39 -9.40
C SER A 118 20.76 1.55 -8.46
N LYS A 119 21.86 2.15 -7.98
CA LYS A 119 22.74 1.54 -6.96
C LYS A 119 22.20 1.64 -5.53
N ARG A 120 21.11 2.36 -5.30
CA ARG A 120 20.49 2.47 -3.97
C ARG A 120 19.66 1.23 -3.69
N HIS A 121 19.66 0.81 -2.43
CA HIS A 121 18.93 -0.36 -1.96
C HIS A 121 17.73 0.05 -1.10
N GLY A 122 16.68 -0.78 -1.12
CA GLY A 122 15.51 -0.72 -0.26
C GLY A 122 15.55 -1.84 0.79
N SER A 123 14.38 -2.36 1.15
CA SER A 123 14.24 -3.41 2.16
C SER A 123 14.94 -4.71 1.75
N MET A 124 14.74 -5.13 0.50
CA MET A 124 15.15 -6.46 0.01
C MET A 124 16.33 -6.41 -0.96
N GLY A 125 17.11 -5.34 -0.94
CA GLY A 125 18.20 -5.12 -1.88
C GLY A 125 17.83 -4.12 -2.98
N PRO A 126 18.13 -4.37 -4.27
CA PRO A 126 17.84 -3.42 -5.34
C PRO A 126 16.36 -3.05 -5.35
N THR A 127 16.07 -1.75 -5.41
CA THR A 127 14.70 -1.20 -5.32
C THR A 127 14.42 -0.24 -6.47
N ILE A 128 13.17 0.22 -6.56
CA ILE A 128 12.71 1.23 -7.51
C ILE A 128 12.45 2.54 -6.76
N GLY A 129 13.30 3.55 -6.97
CA GLY A 129 13.08 4.87 -6.39
C GLY A 129 11.80 5.53 -6.94
N SER A 130 10.96 6.12 -6.10
CA SER A 130 9.73 6.82 -6.52
C SER A 130 9.81 8.33 -6.27
N PHE A 131 9.35 9.13 -7.23
CA PHE A 131 9.49 10.58 -7.23
C PHE A 131 8.22 11.27 -7.72
N ALA A 132 7.87 12.39 -7.11
CA ALA A 132 6.75 13.22 -7.56
C ALA A 132 7.09 13.98 -8.85
N GLN A 133 8.35 14.36 -9.03
CA GLN A 133 8.81 15.19 -10.15
C GLN A 133 9.80 14.44 -11.03
N GLU A 134 9.66 14.60 -12.35
CA GLU A 134 10.58 14.03 -13.34
C GLU A 134 12.02 14.51 -13.15
N ALA A 135 12.18 15.78 -12.77
CA ALA A 135 13.47 16.40 -12.54
C ALA A 135 14.23 15.71 -11.39
N ASP A 136 13.51 15.38 -10.30
CA ASP A 136 14.09 14.69 -9.15
C ASP A 136 14.49 13.25 -9.52
N ALA A 137 13.63 12.53 -10.25
CA ALA A 137 13.94 11.20 -10.77
C ALA A 137 15.15 11.21 -11.72
N THR A 138 15.22 12.19 -12.62
CA THR A 138 16.33 12.33 -13.58
C THR A 138 17.63 12.65 -12.88
N LYS A 139 17.61 13.56 -11.89
CA LYS A 139 18.76 13.87 -11.06
C LYS A 139 19.24 12.62 -10.31
N PHE A 140 18.32 11.91 -9.65
CA PHE A 140 18.62 10.68 -8.94
C PHE A 140 19.25 9.63 -9.86
N ALA A 141 18.69 9.43 -11.06
CA ALA A 141 19.22 8.50 -12.05
C ALA A 141 20.63 8.90 -12.55
N ALA A 142 20.90 10.20 -12.68
CA ALA A 142 22.23 10.69 -13.04
C ALA A 142 23.27 10.41 -11.93
N GLU A 143 22.86 10.50 -10.66
CA GLU A 143 23.75 10.31 -9.50
C GLU A 143 23.96 8.82 -9.15
N HIS A 144 22.89 8.04 -9.14
CA HIS A 144 22.90 6.66 -8.66
C HIS A 144 22.76 5.61 -9.78
N GLY A 145 22.63 6.06 -11.03
CA GLY A 145 22.31 5.20 -12.16
C GLY A 145 20.83 4.80 -12.21
N GLY A 146 20.50 4.00 -13.21
CA GLY A 146 19.15 3.51 -13.46
C GLY A 146 18.43 4.25 -14.58
N LYS A 147 17.17 3.86 -14.79
CA LYS A 147 16.30 4.38 -15.86
C LYS A 147 15.01 4.93 -15.27
N VAL A 148 14.66 6.15 -15.69
CA VAL A 148 13.37 6.78 -15.36
C VAL A 148 12.26 6.11 -16.18
N LEU A 149 11.18 5.71 -15.50
CA LEU A 149 10.00 5.03 -16.04
C LEU A 149 8.73 5.69 -15.47
N ARG A 150 7.62 5.61 -16.21
CA ARG A 150 6.28 5.88 -15.66
C ARG A 150 5.71 4.61 -15.04
N PHE A 151 4.67 4.77 -14.22
CA PHE A 151 3.95 3.66 -13.58
C PHE A 151 3.58 2.54 -14.57
N GLY A 152 3.00 2.89 -15.72
CA GLY A 152 2.56 1.92 -16.73
C GLY A 152 3.70 1.30 -17.56
N ASP A 153 4.93 1.79 -17.44
CA ASP A 153 6.09 1.26 -18.17
C ASP A 153 6.79 0.13 -17.40
N ILE A 154 6.46 -0.06 -16.12
CA ILE A 154 7.01 -1.13 -15.28
C ILE A 154 6.29 -2.43 -15.63
N LYS A 155 7.09 -3.47 -15.88
CA LYS A 155 6.62 -4.78 -16.37
C LYS A 155 6.98 -5.88 -15.38
N ALA A 156 6.25 -6.98 -15.45
CA ALA A 156 6.37 -8.09 -14.50
C ALA A 156 7.80 -8.67 -14.44
N ASP A 157 8.50 -8.74 -15.57
CA ASP A 157 9.88 -9.21 -15.68
C ASP A 157 10.90 -8.28 -14.98
N MET A 158 10.54 -7.02 -14.70
CA MET A 158 11.39 -6.06 -14.00
C MET A 158 11.29 -6.17 -12.48
N VAL A 159 10.26 -6.86 -11.96
CA VAL A 159 9.91 -6.93 -10.53
C VAL A 159 9.65 -8.37 -10.08
N ASP A 160 10.36 -9.30 -10.72
CA ASP A 160 10.31 -10.71 -10.37
C ASP A 160 11.06 -10.96 -9.04
N LEU A 161 10.31 -11.41 -8.04
CA LEU A 161 10.83 -11.77 -6.72
C LEU A 161 11.33 -13.22 -6.66
N SER A 162 11.15 -14.03 -7.71
CA SER A 162 11.54 -15.45 -7.74
C SER A 162 13.04 -15.68 -7.93
N GLY A 163 13.81 -14.64 -8.28
CA GLY A 163 15.23 -14.73 -8.61
C GLY A 163 16.11 -15.31 -7.50
N GLY A 164 15.71 -15.20 -6.22
CA GLY A 164 16.42 -15.83 -5.10
C GLY A 164 16.36 -17.36 -5.12
N ALA A 165 15.27 -17.94 -5.61
CA ALA A 165 15.07 -19.40 -5.65
C ALA A 165 15.78 -20.07 -6.84
N LEU A 166 16.04 -19.34 -7.92
CA LEU A 166 16.68 -19.87 -9.14
C LEU A 166 18.17 -20.19 -8.96
N HIS A 167 18.82 -19.63 -7.93
CA HIS A 167 20.23 -19.89 -7.64
C HIS A 167 20.45 -21.01 -6.61
N ASP A 168 19.37 -21.57 -6.04
CA ASP A 168 19.41 -22.63 -5.03
C ASP A 168 19.37 -24.06 -5.63
N THR A 169 19.55 -24.20 -6.95
CA THR A 169 19.72 -25.52 -7.61
C THR A 169 21.11 -26.14 -7.39
N ARG A 170 21.77 -25.83 -6.29
CA ARG A 170 22.99 -26.51 -5.82
C ARG A 170 22.81 -26.94 -4.36
N MET A 171 22.01 -27.97 -4.16
CA MET A 171 22.09 -28.84 -2.97
C MET A 171 22.47 -30.24 -3.41
#